data_AF-A0AAW3YMN5-F1
#
_entry.id   AF-A0AAW3YMN5-F1
#
_cell.length_a   1.000
_cell.length_b   1.000
_cell.length_c   1.000
_cell.angle_alpha   90.00
_cell.angle_beta   90.00
_cell.angle_gamma   90.00
#
_symmetry.space_group_name_H-M   'P 1'
#
loop_
_entity.id
_entity.type
_entity.pdbx_description
1 polymer ?
#
loop_
_entity_poly.entity_id
_entity_poly.type
_entity_poly.pdbx_seq_one_letter_code
_entity_poly.pdbx_strand_id
1 'polypeptide(L)'
;MTIKEMIEVLKKSKFNCPTFLLDEERMITNNPPLTDAERMEWTEFTVKQLRNIVAKEYLISCSERFGMNANGNFIFIHEDRGVELDVEVIETLLIHQIEKPILEINPIEKYIALQRFYLGNEVNEKENGSTWMRDFIDQVFINGLKLFTAEPTSLTAH
;
A
#
# COMPACT_ATOMS: atom_id res chain seq x y z
N MET A 1 -21.48 12.85 -3.34
CA MET A 1 -20.40 13.08 -4.31
C MET A 1 -20.98 12.91 -5.71
N THR A 2 -20.85 13.90 -6.57
CA THR A 2 -21.26 13.84 -7.98
C THR A 2 -20.17 13.21 -8.84
N ILE A 3 -20.49 12.77 -10.07
CA ILE A 3 -19.49 12.23 -11.00
C ILE A 3 -18.41 13.27 -11.32
N LYS A 4 -18.79 14.54 -11.48
CA LYS A 4 -17.84 15.64 -11.67
C LYS A 4 -16.88 15.78 -10.49
N GLU A 5 -17.40 15.72 -9.27
CA GLU A 5 -16.56 15.75 -8.07
C GLU A 5 -15.62 14.53 -8.00
N MET A 6 -16.09 13.34 -8.36
CA MET A 6 -15.25 12.13 -8.43
C MET A 6 -14.12 12.29 -9.46
N ILE A 7 -14.42 12.79 -10.65
CA ILE A 7 -13.42 13.05 -11.70
C ILE A 7 -12.38 14.07 -11.22
N GLU A 8 -12.78 15.13 -10.53
CA GLU A 8 -11.84 16.11 -9.96
C GLU A 8 -10.96 15.53 -8.86
N VAL A 9 -11.46 14.57 -8.08
CA VAL A 9 -10.64 13.80 -7.13
C VAL A 9 -9.65 12.90 -7.89
N LEU A 10 -10.10 12.19 -8.92
CA LEU A 10 -9.26 11.31 -9.73
C LEU A 10 -8.11 12.06 -10.44
N LYS A 11 -8.38 13.26 -10.96
CA LYS A 11 -7.36 14.14 -11.57
C LYS A 11 -6.28 14.60 -10.58
N LYS A 12 -6.60 14.66 -9.29
CA LYS A 12 -5.65 15.04 -8.22
C LYS A 12 -4.87 13.85 -7.67
N SER A 13 -5.13 12.64 -8.17
CA SER A 13 -4.37 11.48 -7.74
C SER A 13 -2.89 11.65 -8.08
N LYS A 14 -2.01 11.22 -7.16
CA LYS A 14 -0.57 11.15 -7.44
C LYS A 14 -0.22 10.09 -8.49
N PHE A 15 -1.16 9.21 -8.81
CA PHE A 15 -1.00 8.16 -9.79
C PHE A 15 -1.71 8.54 -11.08
N ASN A 16 -1.15 8.13 -12.22
CA ASN A 16 -1.76 8.35 -13.52
C ASN A 16 -3.14 7.67 -13.58
N CYS A 17 -4.19 8.48 -13.61
CA CYS A 17 -5.55 7.99 -13.71
C CYS A 17 -5.83 7.50 -15.15
N PRO A 18 -6.40 6.30 -15.32
CA PRO A 18 -6.87 5.83 -16.63
C PRO A 18 -7.81 6.82 -17.28
N THR A 19 -7.58 7.16 -18.55
CA THR A 19 -8.32 8.24 -19.23
C THR A 19 -9.81 7.97 -19.33
N PHE A 20 -10.20 6.69 -19.45
CA PHE A 20 -11.62 6.30 -19.51
C PHE A 20 -12.36 6.51 -18.17
N LEU A 21 -11.65 6.63 -17.04
CA LEU A 21 -12.25 7.00 -15.75
C LEU A 21 -12.46 8.52 -15.62
N LEU A 22 -11.94 9.30 -16.56
CA LEU A 22 -12.12 10.76 -16.62
C LEU A 22 -13.20 11.18 -17.63
N ASP A 23 -13.81 10.21 -18.32
CA ASP A 23 -14.90 10.41 -19.26
C ASP A 23 -16.25 10.38 -18.53
N GLU A 24 -16.81 11.57 -18.28
CA GLU A 24 -18.08 11.74 -17.57
C GLU A 24 -19.23 11.02 -18.26
N GLU A 25 -19.32 11.10 -19.60
CA GLU A 25 -20.41 10.47 -20.36
C GLU A 25 -20.31 8.96 -20.26
N ARG A 26 -19.10 8.41 -20.40
CA ARG A 26 -18.88 6.96 -20.28
C ARG A 26 -19.11 6.46 -18.85
N MET A 27 -18.75 7.22 -17.81
CA MET A 27 -19.05 6.86 -16.42
C MET A 27 -20.55 6.84 -16.12
N ILE A 28 -21.32 7.75 -16.72
CA ILE A 28 -22.79 7.81 -16.56
C ILE A 28 -23.47 6.67 -17.32
N THR A 29 -23.08 6.48 -18.57
CA THR A 29 -23.79 5.57 -19.50
C THR A 29 -23.30 4.14 -19.42
N ASN A 30 -22.11 3.90 -18.87
CA ASN A 30 -21.38 2.64 -18.93
C ASN A 30 -21.26 2.10 -20.37
N ASN A 31 -21.11 3.00 -21.34
CA ASN A 31 -21.07 2.67 -22.77
C ASN A 31 -19.91 3.38 -23.49
N PRO A 32 -19.02 2.64 -24.18
CA PRO A 32 -18.96 1.18 -24.23
C PRO A 32 -18.56 0.59 -22.87
N PRO A 33 -19.01 -0.63 -22.53
CA PRO A 33 -18.56 -1.34 -21.35
C PRO A 33 -17.03 -1.43 -21.32
N LEU A 34 -16.46 -1.55 -20.11
CA LEU A 34 -15.01 -1.73 -19.98
C LEU A 34 -14.56 -3.00 -20.70
N THR A 35 -13.46 -2.90 -21.43
CA THR A 35 -12.73 -4.04 -21.97
C THR A 35 -11.94 -4.76 -20.87
N ASP A 36 -11.41 -5.95 -21.13
CA ASP A 36 -10.52 -6.64 -20.17
C ASP A 36 -9.24 -5.84 -19.90
N ALA A 37 -8.71 -5.16 -20.91
CA ALA A 37 -7.53 -4.32 -20.77
C ALA A 37 -7.82 -3.12 -19.85
N GLU A 38 -8.95 -2.43 -20.06
CA GLU A 38 -9.36 -1.31 -19.22
C GLU A 38 -9.72 -1.77 -17.80
N ARG A 39 -10.32 -2.95 -17.64
CA ARG A 39 -10.51 -3.55 -16.31
C ARG A 39 -9.18 -3.72 -15.59
N MET A 40 -8.19 -4.31 -16.26
CA MET A 40 -6.85 -4.52 -15.68
C MET A 40 -6.16 -3.18 -15.35
N GLU A 41 -6.25 -2.19 -16.25
CA GLU A 41 -5.69 -0.85 -16.04
C GLU A 41 -6.33 -0.14 -14.83
N TRP A 42 -7.66 -0.23 -14.71
CA TRP A 42 -8.38 0.26 -13.53
C TRP A 42 -7.94 -0.48 -12.28
N THR A 43 -7.87 -1.81 -12.31
CA THR A 43 -7.45 -2.60 -11.14
C THR A 43 -6.04 -2.23 -10.69
N GLU A 44 -5.08 -2.06 -11.61
CA GLU A 44 -3.74 -1.59 -11.29
C GLU A 44 -3.77 -0.21 -10.62
N PHE A 45 -4.52 0.73 -11.18
CA PHE A 45 -4.69 2.06 -10.60
C PHE A 45 -5.27 1.99 -9.18
N THR A 46 -6.30 1.17 -8.96
CA THR A 46 -6.91 0.98 -7.64
C THR A 46 -5.93 0.35 -6.64
N VAL A 47 -5.16 -0.66 -7.04
CA VAL A 47 -4.12 -1.26 -6.16
C VAL A 47 -3.11 -0.20 -5.72
N LYS A 48 -2.68 0.68 -6.62
CA LYS A 48 -1.79 1.80 -6.28
C LYS A 48 -2.43 2.73 -5.24
N GLN A 49 -3.72 3.07 -5.38
CA GLN A 49 -4.43 3.87 -4.37
C GLN A 49 -4.50 3.13 -3.02
N LEU A 50 -4.91 1.86 -3.02
CA LEU A 50 -5.07 1.06 -1.80
C LEU A 50 -3.74 0.92 -1.05
N ARG A 51 -2.65 0.64 -1.76
CA ARG A 51 -1.30 0.64 -1.18
C ARG A 51 -0.95 1.99 -0.55
N ASN A 52 -1.28 3.10 -1.22
CA ASN A 52 -1.03 4.43 -0.66
C ASN A 52 -1.83 4.72 0.60
N ILE A 53 -3.09 4.26 0.64
CA ILE A 53 -3.97 4.37 1.79
C ILE A 53 -3.38 3.60 2.98
N VAL A 54 -3.06 2.31 2.78
CA VAL A 54 -2.43 1.47 3.80
C VAL A 54 -1.13 2.09 4.32
N ALA A 55 -0.30 2.62 3.42
CA ALA A 55 0.94 3.29 3.81
C ALA A 55 0.69 4.51 4.73
N LYS A 56 -0.29 5.35 4.38
CA LYS A 56 -0.66 6.52 5.18
C LYS A 56 -1.29 6.14 6.52
N GLU A 57 -2.19 5.15 6.52
CA GLU A 57 -2.82 4.63 7.73
C GLU A 57 -1.77 4.07 8.70
N TYR A 58 -0.77 3.36 8.18
CA TYR A 58 0.34 2.88 9.00
C TYR A 58 1.17 4.03 9.61
N LEU A 59 1.45 5.09 8.84
CA LEU A 59 2.15 6.28 9.36
C LEU A 59 1.34 7.00 10.45
N ILE A 60 0.03 7.13 10.26
CA ILE A 60 -0.88 7.68 11.29
C ILE A 60 -0.80 6.82 12.55
N SER A 61 -0.89 5.49 12.42
CA SER A 61 -0.74 4.57 13.54
C SER A 61 0.63 4.68 14.22
N CYS A 62 1.71 4.93 13.48
CA CYS A 62 3.03 5.21 14.06
C CYS A 62 3.05 6.53 14.83
N SER A 63 2.44 7.59 14.31
CA SER A 63 2.32 8.87 15.03
C SER A 63 1.53 8.72 16.32
N GLU A 64 0.49 7.89 16.34
CA GLU A 64 -0.31 7.62 17.54
C GLU A 64 0.47 6.81 18.59
N ARG A 65 1.32 5.88 18.14
CA ARG A 65 2.08 4.97 19.03
C ARG A 65 3.41 5.53 19.51
N PHE A 66 4.11 6.29 18.67
CA PHE A 66 5.50 6.69 18.88
C PHE A 66 5.72 8.20 18.77
N GLY A 67 4.72 8.96 18.30
CA GLY A 67 4.85 10.38 18.00
C GLY A 67 5.63 10.65 16.71
N MET A 68 6.15 11.87 16.61
CA MET A 68 7.00 12.34 15.51
C MET A 68 8.35 12.79 16.07
N ASN A 69 9.39 12.79 15.23
CA ASN A 69 10.69 13.33 15.64
C ASN A 69 10.69 14.88 15.68
N ALA A 70 11.82 15.46 16.09
CA ALA A 70 11.99 16.92 16.21
C ALA A 70 11.78 17.69 14.89
N ASN A 71 11.89 17.01 13.74
CA ASN A 71 11.67 17.59 12.41
C ASN A 71 10.22 17.42 11.92
N GLY A 72 9.36 16.77 12.70
CA GLY A 72 7.97 16.48 12.33
C GLY A 72 7.80 15.24 11.45
N ASN A 73 8.83 14.40 11.32
CA ASN A 73 8.76 13.17 10.54
C ASN A 73 8.20 12.00 11.38
N PHE A 74 7.48 11.10 10.73
CA PHE A 74 6.98 9.88 11.37
C PHE A 74 8.13 8.97 11.76
N ILE A 75 8.00 8.33 12.92
CA ILE A 75 9.01 7.40 13.43
C ILE A 75 8.36 6.09 13.85
N PHE A 76 9.09 5.00 13.63
CA PHE A 76 8.81 3.72 14.26
C PHE A 76 9.87 3.45 15.32
N ILE A 77 9.43 3.11 16.53
CA ILE A 77 10.33 2.83 17.66
C ILE A 77 10.17 1.38 18.10
N HIS A 78 11.29 0.69 18.26
CA HIS A 78 11.35 -0.61 18.91
C HIS A 78 12.52 -0.63 19.89
N GLU A 79 12.21 -0.93 21.16
CA GLU A 79 13.16 -0.85 22.28
C GLU A 79 13.81 0.55 22.37
N ASP A 80 15.12 0.65 22.23
CA ASP A 80 15.89 1.89 22.28
C ASP A 80 16.22 2.48 20.90
N ARG A 81 15.58 1.97 19.84
CA ARG A 81 15.92 2.30 18.45
C ARG A 81 14.74 2.85 17.69
N GLY A 82 15.01 3.83 16.83
CA GLY A 82 14.01 4.43 15.95
C GLY A 82 14.46 4.42 14.50
N VAL A 83 13.51 4.27 13.59
CA VAL A 83 13.72 4.57 12.16
C VAL A 83 12.74 5.65 11.75
N GLU A 84 13.20 6.58 10.92
CA GLU A 84 12.33 7.54 10.25
C GLU A 84 11.57 6.84 9.13
N LEU A 85 10.30 7.18 8.98
CA LEU A 85 9.41 6.60 7.98
C LEU A 85 8.75 7.72 7.16
N ASP A 86 8.61 7.46 5.88
CA ASP A 86 7.73 8.20 4.98
C ASP A 86 6.84 7.22 4.19
N VAL A 87 5.98 7.79 3.36
CA VAL A 87 5.02 6.99 2.57
C VAL A 87 5.72 6.11 1.54
N GLU A 88 6.87 6.54 1.00
CA GLU A 88 7.61 5.80 -0.04
C GLU A 88 8.31 4.58 0.56
N VAL A 89 8.83 4.68 1.78
CA VAL A 89 9.40 3.55 2.53
C VAL A 89 8.35 2.45 2.71
N ILE A 90 7.13 2.80 3.16
CA ILE A 90 6.07 1.81 3.38
C ILE A 90 5.55 1.25 2.06
N GLU A 91 5.33 2.09 1.04
CA GLU A 91 4.93 1.60 -0.29
C GLU A 91 5.97 0.64 -0.87
N THR A 92 7.27 0.94 -0.71
CA THR A 92 8.36 0.09 -1.18
C THR A 92 8.36 -1.26 -0.48
N LEU A 93 8.17 -1.27 0.85
CA LEU A 93 8.05 -2.50 1.64
C LEU A 93 6.88 -3.35 1.14
N LEU A 94 5.70 -2.76 0.99
CA LEU A 94 4.49 -3.47 0.54
C LEU A 94 4.69 -4.07 -0.86
N ILE A 95 5.27 -3.31 -1.79
CA ILE A 95 5.59 -3.81 -3.14
C ILE A 95 6.49 -5.05 -3.06
N HIS A 96 7.55 -5.00 -2.25
CA HIS A 96 8.57 -6.05 -2.24
C HIS A 96 8.15 -7.29 -1.45
N GLN A 97 7.55 -7.10 -0.29
CA GLN A 97 7.29 -8.18 0.66
C GLN A 97 5.89 -8.79 0.50
N ILE A 98 4.97 -8.10 -0.16
CA ILE A 98 3.60 -8.55 -0.34
C ILE A 98 3.25 -8.65 -1.83
N GLU A 99 3.34 -7.55 -2.57
CA GLU A 99 2.78 -7.53 -3.92
C GLU A 99 3.54 -8.42 -4.89
N LYS A 100 4.89 -8.36 -4.88
CA LYS A 100 5.72 -9.22 -5.73
C LYS A 100 5.43 -10.71 -5.52
N PRO A 101 5.45 -11.25 -4.29
CA PRO A 101 5.06 -12.65 -4.06
C PRO A 101 3.65 -12.99 -4.57
N ILE A 102 2.66 -12.12 -4.37
CA ILE A 102 1.30 -12.38 -4.85
C ILE A 102 1.26 -12.41 -6.39
N LEU A 103 1.96 -11.50 -7.06
CA LEU A 103 2.05 -11.47 -8.53
C LEU A 103 2.77 -12.70 -9.09
N GLU A 104 3.81 -13.18 -8.41
CA GLU A 104 4.55 -14.40 -8.80
C GLU A 104 3.66 -15.65 -8.73
N ILE A 105 2.83 -15.75 -7.68
CA ILE A 105 1.90 -16.87 -7.50
C ILE A 105 0.67 -16.74 -8.42
N ASN A 106 0.29 -15.52 -8.81
CA ASN A 106 -0.92 -15.23 -9.60
C ASN A 106 -0.59 -14.53 -10.92
N PRO A 107 0.17 -15.15 -11.85
CA PRO A 107 0.64 -14.48 -13.07
C PRO A 107 -0.48 -14.13 -14.06
N ILE A 108 -1.65 -14.77 -13.94
CA ILE A 108 -2.83 -14.52 -14.79
C ILE A 108 -3.72 -13.45 -14.17
N GLU A 109 -4.12 -13.60 -12.91
CA GLU A 109 -5.00 -12.63 -12.23
C GLU A 109 -4.30 -11.28 -11.96
N LYS A 110 -2.98 -11.31 -11.73
CA LYS A 110 -2.13 -10.13 -11.53
C LYS A 110 -2.73 -9.14 -10.51
N TYR A 111 -3.05 -7.93 -10.94
CA TYR A 111 -3.58 -6.87 -10.08
C TYR A 111 -4.94 -7.20 -9.48
N ILE A 112 -5.71 -8.12 -10.06
CA ILE A 112 -6.99 -8.58 -9.48
C ILE A 112 -6.72 -9.32 -8.17
N ALA A 113 -5.69 -10.17 -8.12
CA ALA A 113 -5.28 -10.86 -6.90
C ALA A 113 -4.81 -9.86 -5.83
N LEU A 114 -4.04 -8.83 -6.22
CA LEU A 114 -3.62 -7.75 -5.33
C LEU A 114 -4.80 -6.94 -4.80
N GLN A 115 -5.76 -6.59 -5.65
CA GLN A 115 -6.95 -5.86 -5.24
C GLN A 115 -7.77 -6.67 -4.21
N ARG A 116 -7.97 -7.97 -4.45
CA ARG A 116 -8.64 -8.87 -3.50
C ARG A 116 -7.91 -8.92 -2.17
N PHE A 117 -6.58 -8.97 -2.19
CA PHE A 117 -5.77 -8.96 -0.97
C PHE A 117 -6.00 -7.69 -0.14
N TYR A 118 -5.87 -6.50 -0.76
CA TYR A 118 -6.05 -5.23 -0.04
C TYR A 118 -7.47 -5.04 0.48
N LEU A 119 -8.49 -5.32 -0.33
CA LEU A 119 -9.89 -5.24 0.10
C LEU A 119 -10.21 -6.28 1.18
N GLY A 120 -9.66 -7.49 1.06
CA GLY A 120 -9.81 -8.53 2.07
C GLY A 120 -9.18 -8.14 3.41
N ASN A 121 -8.02 -7.48 3.39
CA ASN A 121 -7.42 -6.91 4.59
C ASN A 121 -8.33 -5.86 5.24
N GLU A 122 -8.83 -4.90 4.45
CA GLU A 122 -9.73 -3.84 4.94
C GLU A 122 -11.01 -4.41 5.57
N VAL A 123 -11.64 -5.41 4.92
CA VAL A 123 -12.82 -6.10 5.46
C VAL A 123 -12.49 -6.78 6.78
N ASN A 124 -11.37 -7.51 6.84
CA ASN A 124 -10.96 -8.23 8.04
C ASN A 124 -10.62 -7.30 9.22
N GLU A 125 -10.05 -6.13 8.93
CA GLU A 125 -9.83 -5.08 9.93
C GLU A 125 -11.16 -4.55 10.48
N LYS A 126 -12.09 -4.18 9.59
CA LYS A 126 -13.38 -3.59 9.98
C LYS A 126 -14.29 -4.57 10.72
N GLU A 127 -14.34 -5.82 10.28
CA GLU A 127 -15.28 -6.81 10.81
C GLU A 127 -14.71 -7.57 12.01
N ASN A 128 -13.41 -7.85 12.02
CA ASN A 128 -12.77 -8.71 13.02
C ASN A 128 -11.73 -7.99 13.88
N GLY A 129 -11.50 -6.69 13.68
CA GLY A 129 -10.47 -5.93 14.39
C GLY A 129 -9.06 -6.43 14.08
N SER A 130 -8.86 -7.06 12.91
CA SER A 130 -7.57 -7.61 12.53
C SER A 130 -6.53 -6.51 12.39
N THR A 131 -5.35 -6.74 12.96
CA THR A 131 -4.21 -5.81 12.88
C THR A 131 -3.07 -6.37 12.05
N TRP A 132 -3.36 -7.42 11.27
CA TRP A 132 -2.38 -8.21 10.54
C TRP A 132 -1.44 -7.36 9.67
N MET A 133 -1.96 -6.40 8.91
CA MET A 133 -1.13 -5.54 8.05
C MET A 133 -0.14 -4.71 8.86
N ARG A 134 -0.61 -4.08 9.95
CA ARG A 134 0.24 -3.28 10.84
C ARG A 134 1.29 -4.17 11.50
N ASP A 135 0.88 -5.29 12.07
CA ASP A 135 1.77 -6.21 12.78
C ASP A 135 2.82 -6.83 11.83
N PHE A 136 2.44 -7.09 10.58
CA PHE A 136 3.39 -7.51 9.53
C PHE A 136 4.44 -6.43 9.27
N ILE A 137 4.03 -5.18 9.05
CA ILE A 137 4.95 -4.07 8.79
C ILE A 137 5.86 -3.83 10.01
N ASP A 138 5.30 -3.83 11.23
CA ASP A 138 6.06 -3.73 12.47
C ASP A 138 7.14 -4.82 12.54
N GLN A 139 6.78 -6.06 12.23
CA GLN A 139 7.70 -7.20 12.30
C GLN A 139 8.87 -7.06 11.30
N VAL A 140 8.63 -6.50 10.11
CA VAL A 140 9.69 -6.22 9.13
C VAL A 140 10.68 -5.21 9.70
N PHE A 141 10.21 -4.11 10.30
CA PHE A 141 11.09 -3.10 10.91
C PHE A 141 11.81 -3.64 12.14
N ILE A 142 11.14 -4.41 12.99
CA ILE A 142 11.76 -5.08 14.14
C ILE A 142 12.90 -5.98 13.67
N ASN A 143 12.67 -6.80 12.64
CA ASN A 143 13.70 -7.68 12.10
C ASN A 143 14.86 -6.90 11.48
N GLY A 144 14.59 -5.82 10.74
CA GLY A 144 15.61 -4.93 10.22
C GLY A 144 16.46 -4.28 11.32
N LEU A 145 15.82 -3.76 12.37
CA LEU A 145 16.49 -3.15 13.53
C LEU A 145 17.40 -4.13 14.28
N LYS A 146 17.05 -5.41 14.34
CA LYS A 146 17.90 -6.45 14.92
C LYS A 146 19.16 -6.70 14.11
N LEU A 147 19.10 -6.60 12.78
CA LEU A 147 20.27 -6.80 11.90
C LEU A 147 21.34 -5.71 12.09
N PHE A 148 20.95 -4.49 12.44
CA PHE A 148 21.91 -3.41 12.72
C PHE A 148 22.78 -3.65 13.96
N THR A 149 22.41 -4.60 14.81
CA THR A 149 23.16 -4.94 16.03
C THR A 149 23.58 -6.40 16.10
N ALA A 150 23.29 -7.18 15.08
CA ALA A 150 23.85 -8.52 14.98
C ALA A 150 25.36 -8.38 14.78
N GLU A 151 26.17 -9.09 15.56
CA GLU A 151 27.58 -9.23 15.24
C GLU A 151 27.70 -9.77 13.80
N PRO A 152 28.60 -9.23 12.97
CA PRO A 152 28.72 -9.67 11.59
C PRO A 152 28.94 -11.17 11.58
N THR A 153 27.98 -11.91 11.03
CA THR A 153 28.16 -13.33 10.77
C THR A 153 29.33 -13.40 9.79
N SER A 154 30.47 -13.93 10.25
CA SER A 154 31.67 -14.09 9.45
C SER A 154 31.26 -14.69 8.12
N LEU A 155 31.34 -13.90 7.05
CA LEU A 155 31.05 -14.34 5.69
C LEU A 155 32.05 -15.46 5.37
N THR A 156 31.64 -16.71 5.52
CA THR A 156 32.39 -17.83 4.98
C THR A 156 32.21 -17.78 3.49
N ALA A 157 33.26 -17.33 2.78
CA ALA A 157 33.35 -17.49 1.34
C ALA A 157 33.20 -18.99 1.01
N HIS A 158 32.24 -19.30 0.14
CA HIS A 158 32.15 -20.59 -0.54
C HIS A 158 32.84 -20.50 -1.91
#